data_AF-A0AA47MDY3-F1
#
_entry.id   AF-A0AA47MDY3-F1
#
_cell.length_a   1.000
_cell.length_b   1.000
_cell.length_c   1.000
_cell.angle_alpha   90.00
_cell.angle_beta   90.00
_cell.angle_gamma   90.00
#
_symmetry.space_group_name_H-M   'P 1'
#
loop_
_entity.id
_entity.type
_entity.pdbx_description
1 polymer ?
#
loop_
_entity_poly.entity_id
_entity_poly.type
_entity_poly.pdbx_seq_one_letter_code
_entity_poly.pdbx_strand_id
1 'polypeptide(L)'
;MAHFSDLDNSKGKDYCIFFNSQWARLPQDLNKAARLQIHDLTASVLCSASDVPDGGFPNRIPMVMRGNCTFYEKVRLAQTNGARGLLIVSKDRLTPPAGNKTQYEEIDIPVALLSYSDMLDISKTFGDDREVAMYAPKEPVLDYNMVIIFIMAVGTVAMGGYLAGSRDTKKRYMKHKRDDSSEKQDEETVDVTPIMTSVFVVMCCTMLLLLYYFYDYLAIWVIVIFCIASSVGLYSCLWPFVRRLPFCKCRVPENNLPYLHKRPQVRSLLLSAFCSGVSITWAVFRNEDQWAWVLQDALGIAFCLYMLKTIRLPTFKACTLLLVVLFVYDIFFVFITPFFTKSRESIMVEVAAGPSDSASHEKLPMVLKVPRLNSSPLALCDRPFSLLGFGDVLVPGLLVAYCHRFDILTQSSRIYFVACTIAYGIGLLVTFVALAVMKMGQPALLYLVPCTLLTSLAVALWRRELPQFWSGSGFVPAIALAPINCTQTAAPPTEEPTNQSEDTQETSPTTKKEEHKLDQN
;
A
#
# COMPACT_ATOMS: atom_id res chain seq x y z
N MET A 1 -19.03 -1.84 21.88
CA MET A 1 -19.64 -3.16 21.60
C MET A 1 -20.80 -3.38 22.53
N ALA A 2 -21.79 -4.12 22.06
CA ALA A 2 -22.89 -4.60 22.86
C ALA A 2 -22.90 -6.13 22.82
N HIS A 3 -22.68 -6.77 23.97
CA HIS A 3 -22.75 -8.21 24.13
C HIS A 3 -24.17 -8.60 24.49
N PHE A 4 -24.82 -9.42 23.67
CA PHE A 4 -26.17 -9.92 23.91
C PHE A 4 -26.12 -11.37 24.36
N SER A 5 -26.93 -11.71 25.36
CA SER A 5 -27.08 -13.08 25.89
C SER A 5 -28.50 -13.30 26.41
N ASP A 6 -28.98 -14.54 26.33
CA ASP A 6 -30.24 -14.93 26.98
C ASP A 6 -30.01 -15.19 28.48
N LEU A 7 -31.03 -14.93 29.30
CA LEU A 7 -30.98 -15.13 30.76
C LEU A 7 -30.58 -16.57 31.15
N ASP A 8 -31.01 -17.56 30.36
CA ASP A 8 -30.86 -18.98 30.66
C ASP A 8 -29.70 -19.66 29.90
N ASN A 9 -29.01 -18.95 28.98
CA ASN A 9 -28.01 -19.55 28.10
C ASN A 9 -26.69 -18.75 28.07
N SER A 10 -25.59 -19.44 28.36
CA SER A 10 -24.24 -18.82 28.42
C SER A 10 -23.66 -18.43 27.06
N LYS A 11 -24.35 -18.72 25.95
CA LYS A 11 -23.91 -18.35 24.60
C LYS A 11 -24.39 -16.94 24.27
N GLY A 12 -23.48 -15.98 24.39
CA GLY A 12 -23.70 -14.60 23.94
C GLY A 12 -22.99 -14.28 22.62
N LYS A 13 -23.45 -13.22 21.95
CA LYS A 13 -22.88 -12.71 20.69
C LYS A 13 -22.62 -11.21 20.81
N ASP A 14 -21.48 -10.78 20.30
CA ASP A 14 -21.09 -9.38 20.27
C ASP A 14 -21.58 -8.69 19.00
N TYR A 15 -22.13 -7.49 19.16
CA TYR A 15 -22.57 -6.63 18.08
C TYR A 15 -21.85 -5.28 18.13
N CYS A 16 -21.69 -4.69 16.95
CA CYS A 16 -21.10 -3.37 16.86
C CYS A 16 -22.08 -2.30 17.34
N ILE A 17 -21.57 -1.36 18.13
CA ILE A 17 -22.31 -0.15 18.47
C ILE A 17 -21.43 1.09 18.31
N PHE A 18 -22.04 2.17 17.86
CA PHE A 18 -21.42 3.49 17.80
C PHE A 18 -21.92 4.34 18.96
N PHE A 19 -21.02 4.80 19.80
CA PHE A 19 -21.38 5.62 20.97
C PHE A 19 -20.51 6.87 21.03
N ASN A 20 -21.01 7.90 21.71
CA ASN A 20 -20.23 9.09 21.98
C ASN A 20 -19.65 9.02 23.40
N SER A 21 -18.33 8.90 23.51
CA SER A 21 -17.62 8.81 24.79
C SER A 21 -17.66 10.11 25.61
N GLN A 22 -18.07 11.23 24.99
CA GLN A 22 -18.31 12.50 25.68
C GLN A 22 -19.64 12.52 26.44
N TRP A 23 -20.62 11.69 26.06
CA TRP A 23 -21.93 11.63 26.73
C TRP A 23 -21.89 10.68 27.91
N ALA A 24 -21.37 9.47 27.71
CA ALA A 24 -21.15 8.53 28.79
C ALA A 24 -19.96 7.63 28.49
N ARG A 25 -19.21 7.29 29.54
CA ARG A 25 -18.07 6.37 29.45
C ARG A 25 -18.54 4.94 29.63
N LEU A 26 -18.24 4.10 28.65
CA LEU A 26 -18.44 2.66 28.77
C LEU A 26 -17.25 1.99 29.46
N PRO A 27 -17.47 0.92 30.24
CA PRO A 27 -16.41 0.12 30.84
C PRO A 27 -15.59 -0.58 29.76
N GLN A 28 -14.33 -0.87 30.06
CA GLN A 28 -13.38 -1.44 29.08
C GLN A 28 -13.50 -2.96 28.96
N ASP A 29 -13.90 -3.62 30.04
CA ASP A 29 -14.00 -5.07 30.11
C ASP A 29 -15.47 -5.48 30.19
N LEU A 30 -15.84 -6.54 29.45
CA LEU A 30 -17.19 -7.12 29.51
C LEU A 30 -17.59 -7.49 30.94
N ASN A 31 -16.65 -8.01 31.75
CA ASN A 31 -16.91 -8.42 33.14
C ASN A 31 -17.25 -7.26 34.08
N LYS A 32 -16.92 -6.01 33.68
CA LYS A 32 -17.25 -4.80 34.44
C LYS A 32 -18.49 -4.10 33.89
N ALA A 33 -19.02 -4.56 32.76
CA ALA A 33 -20.22 -4.02 32.16
C ALA A 33 -21.47 -4.56 32.87
N ALA A 34 -22.39 -3.66 33.21
CA ALA A 34 -23.68 -4.04 33.76
C ALA A 34 -24.49 -4.77 32.67
N ARG A 35 -25.00 -5.95 33.00
CA ARG A 35 -25.97 -6.69 32.19
C ARG A 35 -27.36 -6.18 32.54
N LEU A 36 -28.08 -5.70 31.54
CA LEU A 36 -29.40 -5.11 31.72
C LEU A 36 -30.35 -5.69 30.67
N GLN A 37 -31.60 -5.93 31.09
CA GLN A 37 -32.63 -6.40 30.17
C GLN A 37 -32.97 -5.34 29.13
N ILE A 38 -33.19 -5.81 27.91
CA ILE A 38 -33.64 -4.95 26.82
C ILE A 38 -35.16 -4.85 26.84
N HIS A 39 -35.64 -3.64 26.60
CA HIS A 39 -37.05 -3.43 26.30
C HIS A 39 -37.19 -3.10 24.81
N ASP A 40 -37.79 -4.01 24.05
CA ASP A 40 -37.95 -3.84 22.61
C ASP A 40 -39.05 -2.83 22.30
N LEU A 41 -38.65 -1.66 21.81
CA LEU A 41 -39.51 -0.58 21.32
C LEU A 41 -39.15 -0.24 19.87
N THR A 42 -38.68 -1.22 19.09
CA THR A 42 -38.29 -1.00 17.69
C THR A 42 -39.47 -0.65 16.78
N ALA A 43 -40.71 -0.84 17.22
CA ALA A 43 -41.89 -0.30 16.53
C ALA A 43 -42.08 1.21 16.73
N SER A 44 -41.43 1.79 17.76
CA SER A 44 -41.54 3.20 18.13
C SER A 44 -40.24 3.96 17.87
N VAL A 45 -40.37 5.28 17.78
CA VAL A 45 -39.27 6.22 17.61
C VAL A 45 -38.93 6.91 18.93
N LEU A 46 -39.78 6.85 19.97
CA LEU A 46 -39.53 7.53 21.26
C LEU A 46 -39.23 9.03 21.10
N CYS A 47 -40.09 9.74 20.37
CA CYS A 47 -39.99 11.19 20.20
C CYS A 47 -41.00 11.96 21.05
N SER A 48 -42.02 11.28 21.57
CA SER A 48 -43.10 11.87 22.34
C SER A 48 -43.28 11.15 23.68
N ALA A 49 -43.86 11.83 24.66
CA ALA A 49 -44.14 11.22 25.96
C ALA A 49 -45.14 10.06 25.87
N SER A 50 -46.01 10.06 24.85
CA SER A 50 -46.94 8.95 24.55
C SER A 50 -46.26 7.67 24.07
N ASP A 51 -45.01 7.75 23.64
CA ASP A 51 -44.23 6.59 23.20
C ASP A 51 -43.63 5.81 24.38
N VAL A 52 -43.72 6.35 25.60
CA VAL A 52 -43.19 5.73 26.82
C VAL A 52 -44.24 4.79 27.40
N PRO A 53 -43.88 3.52 27.72
CA PRO A 53 -44.80 2.59 28.33
C PRO A 53 -45.19 3.01 29.75
N ASP A 54 -46.38 2.60 30.19
CA ASP A 54 -46.86 2.84 31.55
C ASP A 54 -45.91 2.21 32.58
N GLY A 55 -45.23 3.06 33.36
CA GLY A 55 -44.20 2.65 34.32
C GLY A 55 -42.74 2.85 33.88
N GLY A 56 -42.51 3.38 32.68
CA GLY A 56 -41.17 3.79 32.20
C GLY A 56 -40.21 2.62 31.96
N PHE A 57 -38.92 2.85 32.18
CA PHE A 57 -37.81 1.92 31.87
C PHE A 57 -36.95 1.54 33.09
N PRO A 58 -37.53 1.14 34.24
CA PRO A 58 -36.76 0.91 35.46
C PRO A 58 -35.72 -0.21 35.27
N ASN A 59 -34.43 0.13 35.39
CA ASN A 59 -33.29 -0.79 35.21
C ASN A 59 -33.27 -1.54 33.88
N ARG A 60 -33.83 -0.95 32.82
CA ARG A 60 -33.86 -1.53 31.46
C ARG A 60 -33.18 -0.62 30.45
N ILE A 61 -32.82 -1.20 29.31
CA ILE A 61 -32.31 -0.48 28.14
C ILE A 61 -33.37 -0.55 27.03
N PRO A 62 -34.11 0.53 26.75
CA PRO A 62 -34.98 0.59 25.59
C PRO A 62 -34.16 0.53 24.29
N MET A 63 -34.65 -0.27 23.34
CA MET A 63 -34.16 -0.35 21.97
C MET A 63 -35.20 0.26 21.03
N VAL A 64 -34.86 1.38 20.37
CA VAL A 64 -35.81 2.21 19.61
C VAL A 64 -35.32 2.49 18.21
N MET A 65 -36.21 2.78 17.27
CA MET A 65 -35.80 3.16 15.91
C MET A 65 -35.35 4.62 15.82
N ARG A 66 -34.40 4.88 14.91
CA ARG A 66 -34.08 6.23 14.45
C ARG A 66 -35.28 6.81 13.70
N GLY A 67 -35.54 8.09 13.93
CA GLY A 67 -36.55 8.84 13.19
C GLY A 67 -36.26 10.32 13.25
N ASN A 68 -37.29 11.15 13.16
CA ASN A 68 -37.11 12.58 12.85
C ASN A 68 -36.76 13.48 14.04
N CYS A 69 -36.79 12.97 15.27
CA CYS A 69 -36.34 13.72 16.45
C CYS A 69 -34.84 13.56 16.69
N THR A 70 -34.27 14.51 17.43
CA THR A 70 -32.84 14.55 17.74
C THR A 70 -32.43 13.42 18.69
N PHE A 71 -31.15 13.06 18.66
CA PHE A 71 -30.59 12.09 19.62
C PHE A 71 -30.80 12.55 21.07
N TYR A 72 -30.62 13.85 21.33
CA TYR A 72 -30.79 14.43 22.66
C TYR A 72 -32.22 14.27 23.20
N GLU A 73 -33.26 14.53 22.39
CA GLU A 73 -34.65 14.39 22.83
C GLU A 73 -35.00 12.96 23.27
N LYS A 74 -34.59 11.95 22.47
CA LYS A 74 -34.80 10.53 22.81
C LYS A 74 -34.14 10.16 24.13
N VAL A 75 -32.90 10.61 24.32
CA VAL A 75 -32.09 10.29 25.51
C VAL A 75 -32.68 10.94 26.74
N ARG A 76 -33.10 12.21 26.63
CA ARG A 76 -33.76 12.92 27.73
C ARG A 76 -35.05 12.23 28.15
N LEU A 77 -35.87 11.79 27.20
CA LEU A 77 -37.09 11.04 27.49
C LEU A 77 -36.79 9.69 28.15
N ALA A 78 -35.82 8.94 27.63
CA ALA A 78 -35.43 7.66 28.22
C ALA A 78 -34.89 7.82 29.67
N GLN A 79 -34.00 8.79 29.88
CA GLN A 79 -33.37 9.06 31.18
C GLN A 79 -34.39 9.54 32.21
N THR A 80 -35.29 10.46 31.84
CA THR A 80 -36.35 10.97 32.74
C THR A 80 -37.29 9.85 33.19
N ASN A 81 -37.48 8.82 32.35
CA ASN A 81 -38.30 7.66 32.65
C ASN A 81 -37.51 6.46 33.22
N GLY A 82 -36.31 6.70 33.76
CA GLY A 82 -35.57 5.72 34.56
C GLY A 82 -34.72 4.70 33.79
N ALA A 83 -34.50 4.91 32.48
CA ALA A 83 -33.63 4.05 31.68
C ALA A 83 -32.17 4.11 32.16
N ARG A 84 -31.44 3.00 32.02
CA ARG A 84 -30.01 2.91 32.37
C ARG A 84 -29.08 3.02 31.15
N GLY A 85 -29.65 3.10 29.96
CA GLY A 85 -28.96 3.23 28.67
C GLY A 85 -30.00 3.31 27.55
N LEU A 86 -29.57 3.67 26.34
CA LEU A 86 -30.45 3.75 25.17
C LEU A 86 -29.76 3.15 23.95
N LEU A 87 -30.43 2.22 23.27
CA LEU A 87 -30.00 1.66 21.99
C LEU A 87 -30.87 2.20 20.86
N ILE A 88 -30.24 2.87 19.89
CA ILE A 88 -30.93 3.48 18.75
C ILE A 88 -30.59 2.69 17.49
N VAL A 89 -31.60 2.11 16.86
CA VAL A 89 -31.45 1.32 15.65
C VAL A 89 -31.58 2.22 14.43
N SER A 90 -30.56 2.24 13.57
CA SER A 90 -30.55 3.05 12.35
C SER A 90 -30.54 2.15 11.11
N LYS A 91 -31.39 2.46 10.13
CA LYS A 91 -31.32 1.88 8.78
C LYS A 91 -30.22 2.53 7.93
N ASP A 92 -29.94 3.80 8.20
CA ASP A 92 -28.87 4.56 7.56
C ASP A 92 -27.55 4.36 8.29
N ARG A 93 -26.42 4.77 7.67
CA ARG A 93 -25.07 4.67 8.23
C ARG A 93 -25.01 5.21 9.66
N LEU A 94 -24.35 4.45 10.53
CA LEU A 94 -24.21 4.74 11.94
C LEU A 94 -23.28 5.94 12.12
N THR A 95 -23.88 7.10 12.42
CA THR A 95 -23.15 8.30 12.81
C THR A 95 -23.15 8.37 14.34
N PRO A 96 -21.99 8.56 15.00
CA PRO A 96 -21.97 8.68 16.44
C PRO A 96 -22.89 9.84 16.87
N PRO A 97 -23.66 9.67 17.95
CA PRO A 97 -24.65 10.66 18.34
C PRO A 97 -23.92 11.95 18.74
N ALA A 98 -24.23 13.05 18.04
CA ALA A 98 -23.61 14.35 18.24
C ALA A 98 -24.65 15.36 18.75
N GLY A 99 -24.20 16.34 19.54
CA GLY A 99 -25.04 17.40 20.09
C GLY A 99 -24.22 18.63 20.46
N ASN A 100 -24.84 19.61 21.12
CA ASN A 100 -24.13 20.79 21.61
C ASN A 100 -23.43 20.50 22.94
N LYS A 101 -22.33 21.20 23.24
CA LYS A 101 -21.56 20.99 24.49
C LYS A 101 -22.39 21.10 25.77
N THR A 102 -23.34 22.02 25.80
CA THR A 102 -24.26 22.19 26.94
C THR A 102 -25.21 21.01 27.13
N GLN A 103 -25.56 20.31 26.06
CA GLN A 103 -26.41 19.13 26.10
C GLN A 103 -25.66 17.90 26.63
N TYR A 104 -24.32 17.92 26.63
CA TYR A 104 -23.50 16.80 27.10
C TYR A 104 -23.45 16.72 28.63
N GLU A 105 -23.64 17.85 29.33
CA GLU A 105 -23.60 17.88 30.80
C GLU A 105 -24.91 17.37 31.43
N GLU A 106 -26.00 17.28 30.65
CA GLU A 106 -27.31 16.84 31.14
C GLU A 106 -27.58 15.33 30.93
N ILE A 107 -26.73 14.64 30.17
CA ILE A 107 -26.89 13.23 29.83
C ILE A 107 -26.00 12.38 30.72
N ASP A 108 -26.60 11.44 31.47
CA ASP A 108 -25.88 10.54 32.37
C ASP A 108 -25.88 9.08 31.90
N ILE A 109 -26.69 8.75 30.87
CA ILE A 109 -26.85 7.38 30.38
C ILE A 109 -26.07 7.13 29.08
N PRO A 110 -25.51 5.92 28.87
CA PRO A 110 -24.87 5.55 27.61
C PRO A 110 -25.87 5.42 26.48
N VAL A 111 -25.55 6.07 25.37
CA VAL A 111 -26.34 6.09 24.14
C VAL A 111 -25.52 5.47 23.03
N ALA A 112 -26.03 4.39 22.46
CA ALA A 112 -25.34 3.69 21.39
C ALA A 112 -26.27 3.45 20.20
N LEU A 113 -25.71 3.57 19.00
CA LEU A 113 -26.38 3.24 17.76
C LEU A 113 -26.03 1.83 17.32
N LEU A 114 -27.03 1.12 16.81
CA LEU A 114 -26.96 -0.25 16.31
C LEU A 114 -27.49 -0.30 14.86
N SER A 115 -26.89 -1.12 14.00
CA SER A 115 -27.38 -1.30 12.63
C SER A 115 -28.74 -2.01 12.62
N TYR A 116 -29.61 -1.66 11.68
CA TYR A 116 -30.87 -2.38 11.47
C TYR A 116 -30.65 -3.85 11.11
N SER A 117 -29.59 -4.18 10.37
CA SER A 117 -29.22 -5.58 10.07
C SER A 117 -28.92 -6.38 11.34
N ASP A 118 -28.20 -5.74 12.27
CA ASP A 118 -27.75 -6.36 13.52
C ASP A 118 -28.93 -6.55 14.47
N MET A 119 -29.85 -5.57 14.52
CA MET A 119 -31.10 -5.70 15.26
C MET A 119 -31.93 -6.90 14.77
N LEU A 120 -32.06 -7.08 13.45
CA LEU A 120 -32.78 -8.25 12.90
C LEU A 120 -32.09 -9.57 13.21
N ASP A 121 -30.76 -9.59 13.31
CA ASP A 121 -30.01 -10.77 13.70
C ASP A 121 -30.18 -11.07 15.21
N ILE A 122 -30.15 -10.03 16.05
CA ILE A 122 -30.41 -10.13 17.49
C ILE A 122 -31.81 -10.69 17.75
N SER A 123 -32.84 -10.13 17.09
CA SER A 123 -34.23 -10.56 17.29
C SER A 123 -34.50 -11.99 16.81
N LYS A 124 -33.68 -12.52 15.90
CA LYS A 124 -33.77 -13.91 15.43
C LYS A 124 -32.97 -14.88 16.30
N THR A 125 -31.86 -14.41 16.87
CA THR A 125 -30.91 -15.25 17.60
C THR A 125 -31.26 -15.39 19.07
N PHE A 126 -31.79 -14.33 19.68
CA PHE A 126 -32.10 -14.24 21.11
C PHE A 126 -33.61 -14.10 21.34
N GLY A 127 -34.08 -14.59 22.49
CA GLY A 127 -35.49 -14.52 22.89
C GLY A 127 -35.93 -13.12 23.35
N ASP A 128 -37.13 -13.05 23.91
CA ASP A 128 -37.68 -11.81 24.49
C ASP A 128 -36.93 -11.42 25.79
N ASP A 129 -36.47 -12.39 26.58
CA ASP A 129 -35.71 -12.18 27.82
C ASP A 129 -34.20 -12.05 27.59
N ARG A 130 -33.82 -11.14 26.68
CA ARG A 130 -32.42 -10.89 26.33
C ARG A 130 -31.79 -9.77 27.17
N GLU A 131 -30.55 -9.99 27.58
CA GLU A 131 -29.72 -9.01 28.28
C GLU A 131 -28.66 -8.41 27.34
N VAL A 132 -28.28 -7.18 27.61
CA VAL A 132 -27.17 -6.51 26.94
C VAL A 132 -26.16 -5.93 27.91
N ALA A 133 -24.88 -6.11 27.61
CA ALA A 133 -23.77 -5.47 28.27
C ALA A 133 -22.97 -4.63 27.26
N MET A 134 -22.91 -3.31 27.49
CA MET A 134 -22.17 -2.40 26.63
C MET A 134 -20.77 -2.13 27.19
N TYR A 135 -19.75 -2.34 26.36
CA TYR A 135 -18.35 -2.14 26.74
C TYR A 135 -17.52 -1.60 25.56
N ALA A 136 -16.41 -0.92 25.88
CA ALA A 136 -15.50 -0.30 24.94
C ALA A 136 -14.06 -0.76 25.20
N PRO A 137 -13.63 -1.89 24.61
CA PRO A 137 -12.29 -2.42 24.84
C PRO A 137 -11.22 -1.46 24.37
N LYS A 138 -10.08 -1.43 25.08
CA LYS A 138 -8.93 -0.61 24.65
C LYS A 138 -8.36 -1.16 23.35
N GLU A 139 -8.08 -0.27 22.42
CA GLU A 139 -7.33 -0.60 21.21
C GLU A 139 -5.90 -1.01 21.59
N PRO A 140 -5.44 -2.21 21.21
CA PRO A 140 -4.03 -2.56 21.34
C PRO A 140 -3.18 -1.65 20.44
N VAL A 141 -2.04 -1.21 20.95
CA VAL A 141 -1.14 -0.26 20.26
C VAL A 141 -0.39 -0.89 19.08
N LEU A 142 -0.27 -2.22 19.03
CA LEU A 142 0.39 -2.95 17.96
C LEU A 142 -0.38 -4.23 17.65
N ASP A 143 -1.00 -4.27 16.48
CA ASP A 143 -1.72 -5.45 15.97
C ASP A 143 -0.86 -6.23 14.95
N TYR A 144 -1.10 -7.53 14.82
CA TYR A 144 -0.40 -8.39 13.85
C TYR A 144 -0.58 -7.95 12.39
N ASN A 145 -1.71 -7.32 12.06
CA ASN A 145 -1.96 -6.79 10.72
C ASN A 145 -0.95 -5.69 10.32
N MET A 146 -0.50 -4.87 11.28
CA MET A 146 0.52 -3.84 11.07
C MET A 146 1.88 -4.48 10.74
N VAL A 147 2.18 -5.63 11.34
CA VAL A 147 3.40 -6.39 11.02
C VAL A 147 3.31 -6.99 9.62
N ILE A 148 2.14 -7.53 9.23
CA ILE A 148 1.94 -8.10 7.88
C ILE A 148 2.07 -7.00 6.82
N ILE A 149 1.38 -5.86 6.99
CA ILE A 149 1.46 -4.76 6.03
C ILE A 149 2.87 -4.17 5.97
N PHE A 150 3.60 -4.12 7.09
CA PHE A 150 5.01 -3.75 7.13
C PHE A 150 5.86 -4.66 6.25
N ILE A 151 5.75 -5.98 6.44
CA ILE A 151 6.52 -6.97 5.68
C ILE A 151 6.18 -6.89 4.18
N MET A 152 4.89 -6.76 3.84
CA MET A 152 4.46 -6.62 2.45
C MET A 152 5.00 -5.34 1.81
N ALA A 153 4.95 -4.20 2.51
CA ALA A 153 5.41 -2.92 2.00
C ALA A 153 6.94 -2.90 1.80
N VAL A 154 7.71 -3.30 2.82
CA VAL A 154 9.18 -3.37 2.74
C VAL A 154 9.62 -4.39 1.70
N GLY A 155 8.96 -5.55 1.64
CA GLY A 155 9.21 -6.58 0.63
C GLY A 155 8.95 -6.08 -0.79
N THR A 156 7.86 -5.33 -1.00
CA THR A 156 7.51 -4.75 -2.31
C THR A 156 8.53 -3.70 -2.75
N VAL A 157 8.95 -2.80 -1.85
CA VAL A 157 9.97 -1.78 -2.14
C VAL A 157 11.32 -2.43 -2.45
N ALA A 158 11.76 -3.39 -1.62
CA ALA A 158 13.03 -4.08 -1.81
C ALA A 158 13.04 -4.86 -3.14
N MET A 159 11.99 -5.64 -3.40
CA MET A 159 11.86 -6.41 -4.65
C MET A 159 11.76 -5.49 -5.87
N GLY A 160 10.96 -4.42 -5.80
CA GLY A 160 10.79 -3.44 -6.87
C GLY A 160 12.10 -2.73 -7.21
N GLY A 161 12.82 -2.23 -6.20
CA GLY A 161 14.13 -1.59 -6.37
C GLY A 161 15.19 -2.56 -6.92
N TYR A 162 15.18 -3.81 -6.46
CA TYR A 162 16.06 -4.85 -6.99
C TYR A 162 15.78 -5.16 -8.46
N LEU A 163 14.51 -5.37 -8.83
CA LEU A 163 14.08 -5.63 -10.21
C LEU A 163 14.40 -4.46 -11.15
N ALA A 164 14.22 -3.22 -10.68
CA ALA A 164 14.54 -2.02 -11.44
C ALA A 164 16.04 -1.96 -11.80
N GLY A 165 16.93 -2.11 -10.80
CA GLY A 165 18.37 -2.09 -11.08
C GLY A 165 18.88 -3.32 -11.86
N SER A 166 18.31 -4.51 -11.64
CA SER A 166 18.66 -5.71 -12.42
C SER A 166 18.31 -5.56 -13.91
N ARG A 167 17.14 -4.98 -14.21
CA ARG A 167 16.73 -4.68 -15.60
C ARG A 167 17.71 -3.72 -16.28
N ASP A 168 18.13 -2.69 -15.57
CA ASP A 168 19.10 -1.71 -16.06
C ASP A 168 20.48 -2.33 -16.32
N THR A 169 20.93 -3.23 -15.44
CA THR A 169 22.17 -4.01 -15.63
C THR A 169 22.08 -4.85 -16.90
N LYS A 170 20.97 -5.59 -17.07
CA LYS A 170 20.75 -6.44 -18.25
C LYS A 170 20.68 -5.63 -19.54
N LYS A 171 20.02 -4.46 -19.53
CA LYS A 171 19.99 -3.55 -20.68
C LYS A 171 21.39 -3.10 -21.07
N ARG A 172 22.24 -2.72 -20.10
CA ARG A 172 23.63 -2.31 -20.37
C ARG A 172 24.47 -3.45 -20.91
N TYR A 173 24.36 -4.65 -20.34
CA TYR A 173 25.05 -5.84 -20.85
C TYR A 173 24.62 -6.16 -22.28
N MET A 174 23.32 -6.11 -22.57
CA MET A 174 22.81 -6.31 -23.93
C MET A 174 23.22 -5.19 -24.88
N LYS A 175 23.34 -3.94 -24.42
CA LYS A 175 23.86 -2.82 -25.22
C LYS A 175 25.33 -3.03 -25.57
N HIS A 176 26.17 -3.38 -24.60
CA HIS A 176 27.58 -3.74 -24.86
C HIS A 176 27.71 -4.93 -25.81
N LYS A 177 26.80 -5.91 -25.74
CA LYS A 177 26.78 -7.06 -26.67
C LYS A 177 26.24 -6.70 -28.07
N ARG A 178 25.40 -5.67 -28.18
CA ARG A 178 24.73 -5.25 -29.42
C ARG A 178 25.39 -4.04 -30.08
N ASP A 179 26.34 -3.38 -29.42
CA ASP A 179 27.27 -2.44 -30.07
C ASP A 179 28.24 -3.15 -31.05
N ASP A 180 28.21 -4.49 -31.11
CA ASP A 180 28.84 -5.33 -32.16
C ASP A 180 27.86 -5.69 -33.30
N SER A 181 26.59 -5.29 -33.20
CA SER A 181 25.54 -5.51 -34.21
C SER A 181 24.40 -4.53 -33.99
N SER A 182 24.63 -3.33 -34.52
CA SER A 182 23.77 -2.13 -34.49
C SER A 182 22.27 -2.43 -34.59
N GLU A 183 21.53 -2.18 -33.50
CA GLU A 183 20.12 -1.80 -33.53
C GLU A 183 19.75 -1.11 -32.20
N LYS A 184 19.51 0.21 -32.26
CA LYS A 184 18.97 1.01 -31.16
C LYS A 184 17.48 0.71 -31.05
N GLN A 185 17.07 0.02 -29.98
CA GLN A 185 15.69 0.08 -29.51
C GLN A 185 15.63 1.11 -28.38
N ASP A 186 15.09 2.28 -28.70
CA ASP A 186 14.64 3.26 -27.72
C ASP A 186 13.39 2.70 -27.03
N GLU A 187 13.55 2.07 -25.88
CA GLU A 187 12.44 1.98 -24.92
C GLU A 187 12.31 3.37 -24.29
N GLU A 188 11.17 4.04 -24.49
CA GLU A 188 10.81 5.30 -23.85
C GLU A 188 10.91 5.16 -22.33
N THR A 189 12.06 5.55 -21.77
CA THR A 189 12.20 5.80 -20.35
C THR A 189 11.70 7.22 -20.11
N VAL A 190 10.64 7.36 -19.32
CA VAL A 190 10.13 8.69 -18.95
C VAL A 190 11.09 9.31 -17.95
N ASP A 191 12.02 10.13 -18.46
CA ASP A 191 12.93 10.89 -17.62
C ASP A 191 12.16 12.04 -16.95
N VAL A 192 12.09 12.00 -15.63
CA VAL A 192 11.35 12.98 -14.84
C VAL A 192 12.12 14.30 -14.79
N THR A 193 11.70 15.24 -15.63
CA THR A 193 12.14 16.63 -15.63
C THR A 193 11.41 17.39 -14.51
N PRO A 194 12.00 18.44 -13.89
CA PRO A 194 11.30 19.29 -12.91
C PRO A 194 9.92 19.78 -13.37
N ILE A 195 9.77 20.09 -14.67
CA ILE A 195 8.48 20.45 -15.28
C ILE A 195 7.49 19.29 -15.17
N MET A 196 7.92 18.07 -15.48
CA MET A 196 7.08 16.87 -15.36
C MET A 196 6.69 16.58 -13.91
N THR A 197 7.58 16.84 -12.95
CA THR A 197 7.27 16.74 -11.52
C THR A 197 6.18 17.73 -11.11
N SER A 198 6.30 19.00 -11.52
CA SER A 198 5.28 20.01 -11.22
C SER A 198 3.94 19.69 -11.88
N VAL A 199 3.95 19.30 -13.16
CA VAL A 199 2.74 18.87 -13.89
C VAL A 199 2.10 17.66 -13.22
N PHE A 200 2.90 16.66 -12.81
CA PHE A 200 2.42 15.48 -12.10
C PHE A 200 1.70 15.85 -10.80
N VAL A 201 2.28 16.72 -9.98
CA VAL A 201 1.67 17.13 -8.70
C VAL A 201 0.39 17.94 -8.93
N VAL A 202 0.38 18.85 -9.91
CA VAL A 202 -0.84 19.58 -10.28
C VAL A 202 -1.93 18.61 -10.72
N MET A 203 -1.60 17.62 -11.55
CA MET A 203 -2.54 16.57 -11.98
C MET A 203 -3.05 15.72 -10.80
N CYS A 204 -2.20 15.39 -9.82
CA CYS A 204 -2.65 14.69 -8.61
C CYS A 204 -3.60 15.56 -7.77
N CYS A 205 -3.29 16.85 -7.61
CA CYS A 205 -4.14 17.79 -6.88
C CYS A 205 -5.51 17.95 -7.56
N THR A 206 -5.52 18.15 -8.89
CA THR A 206 -6.76 18.31 -9.64
C THR A 206 -7.59 17.03 -9.61
N MET A 207 -6.96 15.86 -9.79
CA MET A 207 -7.65 14.57 -9.69
C MET A 207 -8.25 14.32 -8.31
N LEU A 208 -7.53 14.63 -7.23
CA LEU A 208 -8.04 14.44 -5.87
C LEU A 208 -9.22 15.38 -5.58
N LEU A 209 -9.14 16.65 -5.99
CA LEU A 209 -10.27 17.59 -5.84
C LEU A 209 -11.47 17.20 -6.71
N LEU A 210 -11.24 16.72 -7.93
CA LEU A 210 -12.31 16.20 -8.78
C LEU A 210 -12.98 14.98 -8.14
N LEU A 211 -12.20 14.07 -7.56
CA LEU A 211 -12.70 12.88 -6.88
C LEU A 211 -13.49 13.24 -5.61
N TYR A 212 -13.15 14.33 -4.94
CA TYR A 212 -13.93 14.87 -3.83
C TYR A 212 -15.33 15.36 -4.28
N TYR A 213 -15.41 16.10 -5.39
CA TYR A 213 -16.69 16.63 -5.88
C TYR A 213 -17.52 15.64 -6.70
N PHE A 214 -16.89 14.73 -7.44
CA PHE A 214 -17.53 13.81 -8.41
C PHE A 214 -17.17 12.34 -8.11
N TYR A 215 -17.25 11.95 -6.84
CA TYR A 215 -16.78 10.64 -6.37
C TYR A 215 -17.40 9.47 -7.12
N ASP A 216 -18.74 9.41 -7.22
CA ASP A 216 -19.46 8.26 -7.78
C ASP A 216 -19.06 7.95 -9.24
N TYR A 217 -18.80 8.98 -10.06
CA TYR A 217 -18.39 8.80 -11.45
C TYR A 217 -16.90 8.48 -11.58
N LEU A 218 -16.05 9.19 -10.84
CA LEU A 218 -14.59 9.07 -10.98
C LEU A 218 -14.04 7.81 -10.31
N ALA A 219 -14.68 7.32 -9.24
CA ALA A 219 -14.26 6.08 -8.58
C ALA A 219 -14.28 4.88 -9.55
N ILE A 220 -15.31 4.78 -10.39
CA ILE A 220 -15.42 3.73 -11.42
C ILE A 220 -14.26 3.83 -12.42
N TRP A 221 -13.92 5.03 -12.87
CA TRP A 221 -12.78 5.25 -13.77
C TRP A 221 -11.45 4.85 -13.14
N VAL A 222 -11.24 5.18 -11.86
CA VAL A 222 -10.04 4.77 -11.11
C VAL A 222 -9.96 3.24 -11.02
N ILE A 223 -11.08 2.56 -10.78
CA ILE A 223 -11.16 1.09 -10.74
C ILE A 223 -10.77 0.49 -12.11
N VAL A 224 -11.31 1.04 -13.21
CA VAL A 224 -10.97 0.56 -14.56
C VAL A 224 -9.48 0.75 -14.86
N ILE A 225 -8.92 1.91 -14.54
CA ILE A 225 -7.47 2.19 -14.72
C ILE A 225 -6.64 1.22 -13.89
N PHE A 226 -7.02 0.98 -12.63
CA PHE A 226 -6.34 0.03 -11.76
C PHE A 226 -6.39 -1.39 -12.34
N CYS A 227 -7.52 -1.85 -12.87
CA CYS A 227 -7.63 -3.17 -13.51
C CYS A 227 -6.70 -3.31 -14.71
N ILE A 228 -6.60 -2.28 -15.56
CA ILE A 228 -5.70 -2.30 -16.73
C ILE A 228 -4.24 -2.31 -16.27
N ALA A 229 -3.87 -1.38 -15.38
CA ALA A 229 -2.49 -1.23 -14.91
C ALA A 229 -2.01 -2.46 -14.13
N SER A 230 -2.85 -3.01 -13.25
CA SER A 230 -2.53 -4.22 -12.48
C SER A 230 -2.48 -5.48 -13.37
N SER A 231 -3.32 -5.60 -14.41
CA SER A 231 -3.21 -6.70 -15.38
C SER A 231 -1.86 -6.69 -16.11
N VAL A 232 -1.41 -5.50 -16.55
CA VAL A 232 -0.10 -5.32 -17.18
C VAL A 232 1.03 -5.62 -16.18
N GLY A 233 0.88 -5.18 -14.94
CA GLY A 233 1.86 -5.44 -13.89
C GLY A 233 1.98 -6.92 -13.54
N LEU A 234 0.85 -7.60 -13.40
CA LEU A 234 0.77 -9.04 -13.15
C LEU A 234 1.39 -9.83 -14.31
N TYR A 235 1.10 -9.47 -15.56
CA TYR A 235 1.74 -10.06 -16.73
C TYR A 235 3.27 -9.89 -16.67
N SER A 236 3.76 -8.69 -16.33
CA SER A 236 5.20 -8.40 -16.22
C SER A 236 5.89 -9.22 -15.14
N CYS A 237 5.20 -9.49 -14.02
CA CYS A 237 5.70 -10.28 -12.90
C CYS A 237 5.69 -11.78 -13.21
N LEU A 238 4.67 -12.29 -13.89
CA LEU A 238 4.52 -13.71 -14.20
C LEU A 238 5.32 -14.15 -15.44
N TRP A 239 5.60 -13.24 -16.38
CA TRP A 239 6.30 -13.54 -17.63
C TRP A 239 7.63 -14.30 -17.47
N PRO A 240 8.53 -13.94 -16.53
CA PRO A 240 9.77 -14.69 -16.30
C PRO A 240 9.55 -16.15 -15.90
N PHE A 241 8.48 -16.43 -15.14
CA PHE A 241 8.12 -17.78 -14.70
C PHE A 241 7.54 -18.60 -15.85
N VAL A 242 6.60 -18.02 -16.60
CA VAL A 242 5.99 -18.68 -17.76
C VAL A 242 7.01 -18.97 -18.85
N ARG A 243 8.05 -18.11 -19.01
CA ARG A 243 9.12 -18.37 -19.97
C ARG A 243 9.96 -19.61 -19.63
N ARG A 244 10.04 -20.00 -18.35
CA ARG A 244 10.78 -21.19 -17.90
C ARG A 244 10.00 -22.49 -18.09
N LEU A 245 8.68 -22.44 -18.26
CA LEU A 245 7.85 -23.62 -18.48
C LEU A 245 8.01 -24.13 -19.93
N PRO A 246 8.14 -25.46 -20.15
CA PRO A 246 8.35 -26.04 -21.47
C PRO A 246 7.06 -26.16 -22.32
N PHE A 247 5.89 -25.87 -21.75
CA PHE A 247 4.58 -26.04 -22.38
C PHE A 247 4.23 -24.91 -23.38
N CYS A 248 3.35 -25.21 -24.34
CA CYS A 248 2.73 -24.25 -25.29
C CYS A 248 3.71 -23.38 -26.09
N LYS A 249 4.72 -24.00 -26.73
CA LYS A 249 5.67 -23.33 -27.65
C LYS A 249 5.07 -22.97 -29.02
N CYS A 250 3.83 -23.36 -29.29
CA CYS A 250 3.16 -23.12 -30.56
C CYS A 250 3.00 -21.61 -30.82
N ARG A 251 3.14 -21.22 -32.08
CA ARG A 251 2.98 -19.85 -32.57
C ARG A 251 1.66 -19.77 -33.32
N VAL A 252 0.89 -18.70 -33.13
CA VAL A 252 -0.42 -18.55 -33.79
C VAL A 252 -0.22 -18.49 -35.32
N PRO A 253 -1.00 -19.26 -36.12
CA PRO A 253 -0.96 -19.20 -37.58
C PRO A 253 -1.35 -17.82 -38.13
N GLU A 254 -1.04 -17.55 -39.40
CA GLU A 254 -1.36 -16.29 -40.07
C GLU A 254 -2.87 -16.04 -40.10
N ASN A 255 -3.28 -14.87 -39.59
CA ASN A 255 -4.63 -14.35 -39.74
C ASN A 255 -4.52 -12.89 -40.20
N ASN A 256 -5.38 -12.47 -41.14
CA ASN A 256 -5.43 -11.12 -41.73
C ASN A 256 -5.93 -10.01 -40.77
N LEU A 257 -5.73 -10.17 -39.46
CA LEU A 257 -6.07 -9.15 -38.46
C LEU A 257 -4.88 -8.18 -38.28
N PRO A 258 -5.10 -6.85 -38.35
CA PRO A 258 -4.03 -5.86 -38.29
C PRO A 258 -3.24 -5.88 -36.95
N TYR A 259 -3.85 -6.35 -35.86
CA TYR A 259 -3.19 -6.50 -34.56
C TYR A 259 -2.27 -7.74 -34.44
N LEU A 260 -2.40 -8.73 -35.34
CA LEU A 260 -1.73 -10.05 -35.22
C LEU A 260 -0.46 -10.21 -36.07
N HIS A 261 0.00 -9.16 -36.75
CA HIS A 261 1.17 -9.22 -37.65
C HIS A 261 2.47 -9.66 -36.95
N LYS A 262 2.63 -9.37 -35.65
CA LYS A 262 3.77 -9.83 -34.85
C LYS A 262 3.51 -11.19 -34.22
N ARG A 263 3.43 -12.27 -35.01
CA ARG A 263 3.25 -13.70 -34.61
C ARG A 263 3.44 -13.96 -33.08
N PRO A 264 2.43 -13.72 -32.23
CA PRO A 264 2.61 -13.83 -30.80
C PRO A 264 2.66 -15.31 -30.40
N GLN A 265 3.46 -15.63 -29.38
CA GLN A 265 3.51 -16.98 -28.84
C GLN A 265 2.21 -17.26 -28.08
N VAL A 266 1.60 -18.44 -28.27
CA VAL A 266 0.33 -18.82 -27.63
C VAL A 266 0.39 -18.66 -26.11
N ARG A 267 1.53 -19.01 -25.49
CA ARG A 267 1.76 -18.80 -24.04
C ARG A 267 1.62 -17.36 -23.56
N SER A 268 1.95 -16.36 -24.40
CA SER A 268 1.82 -14.94 -24.03
C SER A 268 0.36 -14.51 -24.01
N LEU A 269 -0.42 -15.03 -24.96
CA LEU A 269 -1.85 -14.72 -25.09
C LEU A 269 -2.64 -15.41 -23.96
N LEU A 270 -2.27 -16.65 -23.62
CA LEU A 270 -2.84 -17.35 -22.48
C LEU A 270 -2.51 -16.66 -21.15
N LEU A 271 -1.27 -16.19 -20.98
CA LEU A 271 -0.90 -15.43 -19.80
C LEU A 271 -1.63 -14.09 -19.70
N SER A 272 -1.77 -13.35 -20.81
CA SER A 272 -2.54 -12.10 -20.79
C SER A 272 -4.01 -12.34 -20.48
N ALA A 273 -4.62 -13.40 -21.04
CA ALA A 273 -6.00 -13.77 -20.74
C ALA A 273 -6.18 -14.14 -19.27
N PHE A 274 -5.22 -14.88 -18.69
CA PHE A 274 -5.21 -15.19 -17.26
C PHE A 274 -5.11 -13.92 -16.41
N CYS A 275 -4.17 -13.01 -16.71
CA CYS A 275 -3.99 -11.78 -15.94
C CYS A 275 -5.23 -10.87 -16.01
N SER A 276 -5.82 -10.70 -17.19
CA SER A 276 -7.08 -9.95 -17.34
C SER A 276 -8.23 -10.64 -16.61
N GLY A 277 -8.31 -11.97 -16.65
CA GLY A 277 -9.30 -12.74 -15.91
C GLY A 277 -9.24 -12.49 -14.42
N VAL A 278 -8.04 -12.56 -13.82
CA VAL A 278 -7.81 -12.27 -12.40
C VAL A 278 -8.26 -10.86 -12.03
N SER A 279 -7.92 -9.84 -12.82
CA SER A 279 -8.33 -8.46 -12.58
C SER A 279 -9.83 -8.25 -12.73
N ILE A 280 -10.49 -8.91 -13.69
CA ILE A 280 -11.95 -8.87 -13.86
C ILE A 280 -12.64 -9.56 -12.69
N THR A 281 -12.15 -10.72 -12.24
CA THR A 281 -12.69 -11.41 -11.05
C THR A 281 -12.62 -10.49 -9.84
N TRP A 282 -11.49 -9.83 -9.61
CA TRP A 282 -11.39 -8.84 -8.55
C TRP A 282 -12.40 -7.71 -8.72
N ALA A 283 -12.52 -7.15 -9.93
CA ALA A 283 -13.45 -6.05 -10.21
C ALA A 283 -14.91 -6.44 -9.92
N VAL A 284 -15.34 -7.66 -10.26
CA VAL A 284 -16.72 -8.13 -10.04
C VAL A 284 -16.99 -8.38 -8.54
N PHE A 285 -16.05 -9.02 -7.84
CA PHE A 285 -16.22 -9.39 -6.43
C PHE A 285 -15.62 -8.37 -5.46
N ARG A 286 -15.33 -7.14 -5.90
CA ARG A 286 -14.61 -6.13 -5.10
C ARG A 286 -15.30 -5.74 -3.78
N ASN A 287 -16.62 -5.92 -3.70
CA ASN A 287 -17.41 -5.60 -2.50
C ASN A 287 -17.40 -6.74 -1.46
N GLU A 288 -16.85 -7.91 -1.80
CA GLU A 288 -16.74 -9.06 -0.90
C GLU A 288 -15.50 -8.94 0.00
N ASP A 289 -15.64 -8.23 1.11
CA ASP A 289 -14.54 -7.90 2.04
C ASP A 289 -13.85 -9.14 2.68
N GLN A 290 -14.44 -10.34 2.62
CA GLN A 290 -13.88 -11.57 3.20
C GLN A 290 -12.61 -12.06 2.48
N TRP A 291 -12.57 -12.01 1.15
CA TRP A 291 -11.49 -12.60 0.34
C TRP A 291 -10.98 -11.68 -0.77
N ALA A 292 -11.77 -10.68 -1.21
CA ALA A 292 -11.39 -9.81 -2.31
C ALA A 292 -10.15 -8.95 -1.98
N TRP A 293 -9.86 -8.71 -0.69
CA TRP A 293 -8.68 -7.99 -0.23
C TRP A 293 -7.37 -8.68 -0.63
N VAL A 294 -7.32 -10.03 -0.59
CA VAL A 294 -6.12 -10.79 -0.98
C VAL A 294 -5.80 -10.54 -2.45
N LEU A 295 -6.84 -10.53 -3.27
CA LEU A 295 -6.71 -10.32 -4.71
C LEU A 295 -6.34 -8.86 -5.01
N GLN A 296 -6.91 -7.91 -4.27
CA GLN A 296 -6.53 -6.50 -4.36
C GLN A 296 -5.06 -6.29 -4.03
N ASP A 297 -4.58 -6.86 -2.92
CA ASP A 297 -3.20 -6.70 -2.46
C ASP A 297 -2.22 -7.37 -3.43
N ALA A 298 -2.55 -8.55 -3.96
CA ALA A 298 -1.73 -9.20 -4.99
C ALA A 298 -1.64 -8.37 -6.28
N LEU A 299 -2.77 -7.84 -6.77
CA LEU A 299 -2.82 -6.95 -7.93
C LEU A 299 -2.10 -5.62 -7.67
N GLY A 300 -2.25 -5.07 -6.45
CA GLY A 300 -1.60 -3.85 -5.99
C GLY A 300 -0.09 -3.98 -5.89
N ILE A 301 0.42 -5.08 -5.33
CA ILE A 301 1.85 -5.40 -5.29
C ILE A 301 2.38 -5.57 -6.73
N ALA A 302 1.69 -6.30 -7.59
CA ALA A 302 2.09 -6.47 -8.99
C ALA A 302 2.14 -5.13 -9.74
N PHE A 303 1.15 -4.25 -9.51
CA PHE A 303 1.13 -2.88 -10.00
C PHE A 303 2.33 -2.07 -9.46
N CYS A 304 2.60 -2.13 -8.16
CA CYS A 304 3.71 -1.40 -7.54
C CYS A 304 5.06 -1.85 -8.10
N LEU A 305 5.30 -3.16 -8.20
CA LEU A 305 6.52 -3.73 -8.78
C LEU A 305 6.69 -3.32 -10.24
N TYR A 306 5.59 -3.29 -11.01
CA TYR A 306 5.62 -2.85 -12.39
C TYR A 306 6.02 -1.37 -12.52
N MET A 307 5.38 -0.50 -11.74
CA MET A 307 5.66 0.94 -11.73
C MET A 307 7.10 1.26 -11.30
N LEU A 308 7.60 0.62 -10.24
CA LEU A 308 9.00 0.77 -9.80
C LEU A 308 10.00 0.27 -10.84
N LYS A 309 9.62 -0.74 -11.64
CA LYS A 309 10.44 -1.30 -12.72
C LYS A 309 10.41 -0.46 -14.01
N THR A 310 9.36 0.34 -14.24
CA THR A 310 9.18 1.13 -15.48
C THR A 310 9.56 2.59 -15.32
N ILE A 311 9.18 3.22 -14.20
CA ILE A 311 9.50 4.63 -13.93
C ILE A 311 10.97 4.72 -13.56
N ARG A 312 11.69 5.60 -14.26
CA ARG A 312 13.12 5.79 -14.10
C ARG A 312 13.41 7.23 -13.74
N LEU A 313 13.94 7.44 -12.54
CA LEU A 313 14.47 8.74 -12.15
C LEU A 313 15.94 8.83 -12.61
N PRO A 314 16.30 9.82 -13.45
CA PRO A 314 17.66 9.89 -14.00
C PRO A 314 18.68 10.45 -13.00
N THR A 315 18.24 11.30 -12.06
CA THR A 315 19.11 12.03 -11.13
C THR A 315 18.56 12.05 -9.72
N PHE A 316 19.45 12.14 -8.72
CA PHE A 316 19.05 12.32 -7.33
C PHE A 316 18.38 13.68 -7.10
N LYS A 317 18.76 14.71 -7.87
CA LYS A 317 18.04 16.01 -7.91
C LYS A 317 16.55 15.82 -8.20
N ALA A 318 16.21 15.05 -9.24
CA ALA A 318 14.82 14.78 -9.59
C ALA A 318 14.10 13.98 -8.49
N CYS A 319 14.78 13.00 -7.88
CA CYS A 319 14.23 12.26 -6.74
C CYS A 319 13.91 13.19 -5.57
N THR A 320 14.87 14.04 -5.19
CA THR A 320 14.74 14.99 -4.07
C THR A 320 13.61 15.99 -4.33
N LEU A 321 13.54 16.55 -5.54
CA LEU A 321 12.48 17.48 -5.92
C LEU A 321 11.10 16.81 -5.82
N LEU A 322 10.92 15.64 -6.42
CA LEU A 322 9.66 14.89 -6.39
C LEU A 322 9.23 14.57 -4.94
N LEU A 323 10.15 14.05 -4.13
CA LEU A 323 9.89 13.66 -2.75
C LEU A 323 9.55 14.86 -1.85
N VAL A 324 10.26 15.98 -1.99
CA VAL A 324 10.00 17.20 -1.21
C VAL A 324 8.66 17.82 -1.59
N VAL A 325 8.31 17.86 -2.88
CA VAL A 325 7.00 18.39 -3.30
C VAL A 325 5.87 17.50 -2.79
N LEU A 326 6.02 16.16 -2.87
CA LEU A 326 5.01 15.22 -2.37
C LEU A 326 4.91 15.22 -0.83
N PHE A 327 6.01 15.48 -0.13
CA PHE A 327 6.01 15.71 1.32
C PHE A 327 5.13 16.91 1.69
N VAL A 328 5.28 18.04 0.99
CA VAL A 328 4.45 19.23 1.23
C VAL A 328 2.99 18.97 0.84
N TYR A 329 2.76 18.25 -0.25
CA TYR A 329 1.42 17.83 -0.68
C TYR A 329 0.69 17.04 0.41
N ASP A 330 1.33 16.05 1.03
CA ASP A 330 0.71 15.18 2.04
C ASP A 330 0.35 15.99 3.31
N ILE A 331 1.25 16.87 3.76
CA ILE A 331 0.99 17.80 4.88
C ILE A 331 -0.21 18.70 4.57
N PHE A 332 -0.27 19.26 3.36
CA PHE A 332 -1.36 20.15 2.97
C PHE A 332 -2.70 19.40 2.97
N PHE A 333 -2.78 18.25 2.31
CA PHE A 333 -4.03 17.51 2.19
C PHE A 333 -4.49 16.85 3.49
N VAL A 334 -3.58 16.49 4.40
CA VAL A 334 -3.95 15.88 5.69
C VAL A 334 -4.23 16.91 6.78
N PHE A 335 -3.38 17.93 6.96
CA PHE A 335 -3.50 18.88 8.08
C PHE A 335 -4.14 20.21 7.71
N ILE A 336 -3.97 20.69 6.48
CA ILE A 336 -4.45 22.03 6.10
C ILE A 336 -5.89 21.97 5.57
N THR A 337 -6.26 20.95 4.79
CA THR A 337 -7.63 20.85 4.24
C THR A 337 -8.77 20.76 5.26
N PRO A 338 -8.62 20.14 6.46
CA PRO A 338 -9.66 20.18 7.49
C PRO A 338 -10.14 21.59 7.88
N PHE A 339 -9.27 22.61 7.73
CA PHE A 339 -9.64 24.01 8.00
C PHE A 339 -10.53 24.63 6.91
N PHE A 340 -10.50 24.07 5.70
CA PHE A 340 -11.29 24.54 4.56
C PHE A 340 -12.58 23.73 4.33
N THR A 341 -12.63 22.49 4.83
CA THR A 341 -13.78 21.59 4.67
C THR A 341 -14.85 21.82 5.73
N LYS A 342 -16.13 21.82 5.33
CA LYS A 342 -17.27 22.01 6.25
C LYS A 342 -17.40 20.90 7.31
N SER A 343 -16.99 19.67 7.02
CA SER A 343 -17.04 18.53 7.94
C SER A 343 -15.90 18.49 8.96
N ARG A 344 -14.92 19.40 8.86
CA ARG A 344 -13.63 19.36 9.61
C ARG A 344 -12.85 18.05 9.44
N GLU A 345 -13.17 17.23 8.44
CA GLU A 345 -12.35 16.09 8.02
C GLU A 345 -11.44 16.49 6.86
N SER A 346 -10.31 15.80 6.72
CA SER A 346 -9.40 16.04 5.60
C SER A 346 -9.96 15.43 4.33
N ILE A 347 -9.82 16.14 3.21
CA ILE A 347 -10.30 15.68 1.90
C ILE A 347 -9.68 14.32 1.55
N MET A 348 -8.40 14.12 1.90
CA MET A 348 -7.70 12.85 1.65
C MET A 348 -8.32 11.66 2.41
N VAL A 349 -8.79 11.88 3.63
CA VAL A 349 -9.44 10.81 4.43
C VAL A 349 -10.85 10.55 3.91
N GLU A 350 -11.60 11.60 3.58
CA GLU A 350 -12.97 11.47 3.06
C GLU A 350 -12.98 10.75 1.70
N VAL A 351 -12.06 11.10 0.80
CA VAL A 351 -11.89 10.43 -0.49
C VAL A 351 -11.38 8.99 -0.34
N ALA A 352 -10.46 8.73 0.59
CA ALA A 352 -9.95 7.38 0.82
C ALA A 352 -10.99 6.43 1.45
N ALA A 353 -11.85 6.97 2.32
CA ALA A 353 -12.91 6.23 2.99
C ALA A 353 -14.19 6.09 2.15
N GLY A 354 -14.36 6.95 1.13
CA GLY A 354 -15.61 7.12 0.40
C GLY A 354 -16.54 8.09 1.13
N PRO A 355 -17.08 9.13 0.46
CA PRO A 355 -18.02 10.06 1.07
C PRO A 355 -19.25 9.33 1.62
N SER A 356 -19.77 9.81 2.75
CA SER A 356 -20.92 9.18 3.42
C SER A 356 -22.21 9.24 2.59
N ASP A 357 -22.31 10.20 1.67
CA ASP A 357 -23.49 10.47 0.84
C ASP A 357 -23.40 9.84 -0.56
N SER A 358 -22.35 9.06 -0.84
CA SER A 358 -22.15 8.44 -2.14
C SER A 358 -23.08 7.24 -2.34
N ALA A 359 -23.91 7.30 -3.39
CA ALA A 359 -24.90 6.26 -3.71
C ALA A 359 -24.26 4.91 -4.09
N SER A 360 -23.00 4.93 -4.50
CA SER A 360 -22.29 3.75 -5.02
C SER A 360 -21.59 2.90 -3.94
N HIS A 361 -21.35 3.46 -2.74
CA HIS A 361 -20.56 2.81 -1.66
C HIS A 361 -19.20 2.23 -2.11
N GLU A 362 -18.63 2.75 -3.20
CA GLU A 362 -17.39 2.23 -3.78
C GLU A 362 -16.16 2.64 -2.94
N LYS A 363 -15.22 1.72 -2.77
CA LYS A 363 -13.92 1.98 -2.10
C LYS A 363 -12.80 2.01 -3.13
N LEU A 364 -11.96 3.04 -3.12
CA LEU A 364 -10.87 3.17 -4.10
C LEU A 364 -9.78 2.09 -3.92
N PRO A 365 -9.30 1.46 -5.00
CA PRO A 365 -8.21 0.49 -4.96
C PRO A 365 -6.84 1.20 -5.00
N MET A 366 -6.59 2.10 -4.05
CA MET A 366 -5.35 2.88 -3.97
C MET A 366 -4.47 2.49 -2.76
N VAL A 367 -4.85 1.40 -2.07
CA VAL A 367 -4.31 1.02 -0.77
C VAL A 367 -4.10 -0.50 -0.68
N LEU A 368 -3.09 -0.91 0.07
CA LEU A 368 -2.97 -2.27 0.62
C LEU A 368 -3.92 -2.41 1.81
N LYS A 369 -4.63 -3.54 1.89
CA LYS A 369 -5.68 -3.80 2.89
C LYS A 369 -5.39 -5.10 3.62
N VAL A 370 -5.00 -5.00 4.89
CA VAL A 370 -4.85 -6.20 5.76
C VAL A 370 -5.93 -6.23 6.83
N PRO A 371 -6.79 -7.27 6.86
CA PRO A 371 -7.79 -7.41 7.91
C PRO A 371 -7.10 -7.59 9.26
N ARG A 372 -7.71 -7.06 10.33
CA ARG A 372 -7.30 -7.26 11.72
C ARG A 372 -7.52 -8.74 12.03
N LEU A 373 -6.44 -9.52 12.01
CA LEU A 373 -6.48 -10.97 12.24
C LEU A 373 -6.72 -11.37 13.71
N ASN A 374 -6.74 -10.40 14.63
CA ASN A 374 -7.00 -10.69 16.02
C ASN A 374 -8.52 -10.77 16.26
N SER A 375 -8.96 -11.78 17.01
CA SER A 375 -10.34 -11.97 17.49
C SER A 375 -10.75 -10.93 18.54
N SER A 376 -10.24 -9.71 18.39
CA SER A 376 -10.76 -8.57 19.13
C SER A 376 -12.21 -8.35 18.68
N PRO A 377 -13.16 -8.20 19.60
CA PRO A 377 -14.55 -7.95 19.27
C PRO A 377 -14.77 -6.59 18.56
N LEU A 378 -13.68 -5.83 18.32
CA LEU A 378 -13.61 -4.58 17.55
C LEU A 378 -13.53 -4.82 16.05
N ALA A 379 -13.14 -6.02 15.62
CA ALA A 379 -13.18 -6.43 14.21
C ALA A 379 -14.62 -6.49 13.65
N LEU A 380 -15.63 -6.64 14.52
CA LEU A 380 -17.05 -6.58 14.17
C LEU A 380 -17.54 -5.15 13.83
N CYS A 381 -16.81 -4.11 14.25
CA CYS A 381 -17.19 -2.72 14.10
C CYS A 381 -16.54 -2.03 12.89
N ASP A 382 -16.79 -2.54 11.68
CA ASP A 382 -16.62 -1.86 10.38
C ASP A 382 -15.33 -1.05 10.12
N ARG A 383 -14.27 -1.30 10.89
CA ARG A 383 -12.90 -0.89 10.58
C ARG A 383 -11.92 -2.07 10.63
N PRO A 384 -12.19 -3.15 9.86
CA PRO A 384 -11.35 -4.33 9.93
C PRO A 384 -10.00 -4.14 9.25
N PHE A 385 -9.77 -3.12 8.41
CA PHE A 385 -8.55 -3.04 7.61
C PHE A 385 -7.53 -2.03 8.14
N SER A 386 -6.27 -2.48 8.24
CA SER A 386 -5.13 -1.56 8.19
C SER A 386 -4.90 -1.18 6.73
N LEU A 387 -4.79 0.12 6.48
CA LEU A 387 -4.62 0.69 5.14
C LEU A 387 -3.22 1.31 5.00
N LEU A 388 -2.57 1.05 3.88
CA LEU A 388 -1.34 1.73 3.48
C LEU A 388 -1.44 2.12 2.00
N GLY A 389 -1.19 3.39 1.68
CA GLY A 389 -1.32 3.90 0.32
C GLY A 389 -0.28 3.31 -0.63
N PHE A 390 -0.65 3.02 -1.88
CA PHE A 390 0.32 2.69 -2.91
C PHE A 390 1.30 3.83 -3.17
N GLY A 391 0.86 5.09 -2.96
CA GLY A 391 1.74 6.26 -3.01
C GLY A 391 2.90 6.17 -2.02
N ASP A 392 2.62 5.70 -0.79
CA ASP A 392 3.62 5.59 0.29
C ASP A 392 4.67 4.50 0.01
N VAL A 393 4.30 3.49 -0.79
CA VAL A 393 5.21 2.43 -1.25
C VAL A 393 5.99 2.89 -2.49
N LEU A 394 5.29 3.46 -3.47
CA LEU A 394 5.86 3.85 -4.77
C LEU A 394 6.83 5.01 -4.64
N VAL A 395 6.44 6.08 -3.95
CA VAL A 395 7.18 7.35 -3.96
C VAL A 395 8.57 7.20 -3.32
N PRO A 396 8.72 6.67 -2.09
CA PRO A 396 10.04 6.32 -1.55
C PRO A 396 10.70 5.16 -2.31
N GLY A 397 9.93 4.22 -2.85
CA GLY A 397 10.45 3.09 -3.62
C GLY A 397 11.18 3.50 -4.90
N LEU A 398 10.79 4.60 -5.54
CA LEU A 398 11.51 5.16 -6.69
C LEU A 398 12.91 5.64 -6.30
N LEU A 399 13.08 6.19 -5.10
CA LEU A 399 14.40 6.54 -4.58
C LEU A 399 15.24 5.30 -4.27
N VAL A 400 14.64 4.24 -3.70
CA VAL A 400 15.33 2.95 -3.49
C VAL A 400 15.80 2.35 -4.82
N ALA A 401 14.96 2.41 -5.86
CA ALA A 401 15.31 1.97 -7.21
C ALA A 401 16.47 2.79 -7.80
N TYR A 402 16.46 4.11 -7.60
CA TYR A 402 17.58 4.99 -7.98
C TYR A 402 18.87 4.61 -7.25
N CYS A 403 18.82 4.40 -5.93
CA CYS A 403 19.97 4.00 -5.12
C CYS A 403 20.60 2.69 -5.61
N HIS A 404 19.78 1.67 -5.90
CA HIS A 404 20.29 0.40 -6.45
C HIS A 404 20.94 0.57 -7.82
N ARG A 405 20.36 1.39 -8.68
CA ARG A 405 20.95 1.71 -9.98
C ARG A 405 22.28 2.46 -9.83
N PHE A 406 22.38 3.37 -8.87
CA PHE A 406 23.62 4.08 -8.56
C PHE A 406 24.69 3.12 -8.03
N ASP A 407 24.35 2.19 -7.14
CA ASP A 407 25.29 1.16 -6.68
C ASP A 407 25.87 0.33 -7.83
N ILE A 408 25.03 -0.08 -8.77
CA ILE A 408 25.47 -0.83 -9.97
C ILE A 408 26.40 0.02 -10.84
N LEU A 409 26.10 1.31 -10.97
CA LEU A 409 26.89 2.28 -11.72
C LEU A 409 28.29 2.46 -11.14
N THR A 410 28.38 2.58 -9.82
CA THR A 410 29.62 2.83 -9.08
C THR A 410 30.35 1.52 -8.73
N GLN A 411 29.84 0.36 -9.17
CA GLN A 411 30.34 -0.99 -8.79
C GLN A 411 30.44 -1.19 -7.27
N SER A 412 29.55 -0.52 -6.52
CA SER A 412 29.46 -0.60 -5.06
C SER A 412 28.71 -1.88 -4.65
N SER A 413 29.02 -2.43 -3.48
CA SER A 413 28.39 -3.62 -2.88
C SER A 413 26.94 -3.38 -2.41
N ARG A 414 26.12 -2.68 -3.19
CA ARG A 414 24.70 -2.39 -2.92
C ARG A 414 24.46 -1.60 -1.62
N ILE A 415 25.43 -0.80 -1.18
CA ILE A 415 25.35 -0.07 0.09
C ILE A 415 24.21 0.96 0.08
N TYR A 416 24.07 1.75 -0.99
CA TYR A 416 23.00 2.75 -1.08
C TYR A 416 21.62 2.10 -1.09
N PHE A 417 21.46 0.99 -1.83
CA PHE A 417 20.22 0.22 -1.88
C PHE A 417 19.82 -0.32 -0.51
N VAL A 418 20.73 -0.99 0.19
CA VAL A 418 20.45 -1.59 1.50
C VAL A 418 20.16 -0.49 2.53
N ALA A 419 20.98 0.56 2.58
CA ALA A 419 20.79 1.68 3.51
C ALA A 419 19.43 2.38 3.30
N CYS A 420 19.08 2.67 2.04
CA CYS A 420 17.80 3.31 1.72
C CYS A 420 16.59 2.40 2.00
N THR A 421 16.72 1.09 1.79
CA THR A 421 15.66 0.11 2.09
C THR A 421 15.43 -0.02 3.61
N ILE A 422 16.51 -0.03 4.40
CA ILE A 422 16.42 -0.02 5.87
C ILE A 422 15.79 1.29 6.34
N ALA A 423 16.20 2.43 5.77
CA ALA A 423 15.63 3.72 6.10
C ALA A 423 14.13 3.82 5.80
N TYR A 424 13.68 3.22 4.69
CA TYR A 424 12.25 3.08 4.39
C TYR A 424 11.52 2.28 5.47
N GLY A 425 12.07 1.12 5.87
CA GLY A 425 11.52 0.32 6.96
C GLY A 425 11.44 1.08 8.29
N ILE A 426 12.51 1.78 8.67
CA ILE A 426 12.51 2.62 9.89
C ILE A 426 11.45 3.72 9.79
N GLY A 427 11.38 4.43 8.66
CA GLY A 427 10.37 5.46 8.43
C GLY A 427 8.96 4.91 8.57
N LEU A 428 8.67 3.75 7.97
CA LEU A 428 7.36 3.10 8.06
C LEU A 428 7.04 2.67 9.50
N LEU A 429 8.02 2.16 10.26
CA LEU A 429 7.82 1.84 11.67
C LEU A 429 7.46 3.09 12.49
N VAL A 430 8.15 4.21 12.24
CA VAL A 430 7.83 5.49 12.89
C VAL A 430 6.42 5.97 12.52
N THR A 431 5.97 5.78 11.26
CA THR A 431 4.58 6.10 10.89
C THR A 431 3.56 5.32 11.73
N PHE A 432 3.77 4.01 11.92
CA PHE A 432 2.86 3.19 12.72
C PHE A 432 2.86 3.58 14.20
N VAL A 433 4.03 3.88 14.76
CA VAL A 433 4.12 4.39 16.14
C VAL A 433 3.40 5.72 16.28
N ALA A 434 3.58 6.65 15.33
CA ALA A 434 2.90 7.93 15.33
C ALA A 434 1.37 7.79 15.21
N LEU A 435 0.89 6.90 14.35
CA LEU A 435 -0.54 6.57 14.22
C LEU A 435 -1.11 6.01 15.52
N ALA A 436 -0.39 5.10 16.19
CA ALA A 436 -0.82 4.49 17.45
C ALA A 436 -0.88 5.51 18.61
N VAL A 437 0.05 6.46 18.66
CA VAL A 437 0.11 7.49 19.72
C VAL A 437 -0.91 8.59 19.49
N MET A 438 -1.01 9.11 18.26
CA MET A 438 -1.80 10.31 17.95
C MET A 438 -3.28 10.01 17.73
N LYS A 439 -3.67 8.74 17.49
CA LYS A 439 -5.06 8.30 17.24
C LYS A 439 -5.80 9.11 16.17
N MET A 440 -5.05 9.73 15.27
CA MET A 440 -5.50 10.57 14.18
C MET A 440 -4.73 10.17 12.92
N GLY A 441 -5.35 10.28 11.75
CA GLY A 441 -4.68 10.01 10.48
C GLY A 441 -3.42 10.89 10.35
N GLN A 442 -2.27 10.25 10.15
CA GLN A 442 -0.99 10.93 9.97
C GLN A 442 -0.55 10.82 8.50
N PRO A 443 0.03 11.88 7.92
CA PRO A 443 0.65 11.81 6.60
C PRO A 443 1.86 10.86 6.66
N ALA A 444 1.85 9.78 5.89
CA ALA A 444 2.91 8.77 5.95
C ALA A 444 4.24 9.30 5.34
N LEU A 445 4.15 10.13 4.30
CA LEU A 445 5.32 10.71 3.65
C LEU A 445 6.10 11.66 4.58
N LEU A 446 5.44 12.23 5.60
CA LEU A 446 6.06 13.06 6.63
C LEU A 446 7.25 12.37 7.31
N TYR A 447 7.18 11.04 7.47
CA TYR A 447 8.21 10.25 8.15
C TYR A 447 9.08 9.49 7.13
N LEU A 448 8.49 8.96 6.06
CA LEU A 448 9.21 8.16 5.05
C LEU A 448 10.22 8.99 4.25
N VAL A 449 9.83 10.19 3.82
CA VAL A 449 10.66 11.07 2.99
C VAL A 449 11.94 11.50 3.71
N PRO A 450 11.90 12.08 4.92
CA PRO A 450 13.13 12.47 5.61
C PRO A 450 14.01 11.27 5.95
N CYS A 451 13.44 10.14 6.40
CA CYS A 451 14.24 8.95 6.70
C CYS A 451 15.03 8.46 5.47
N THR A 452 14.38 8.35 4.31
CA THR A 452 15.02 7.84 3.09
C THR A 452 15.96 8.85 2.43
N LEU A 453 15.58 10.13 2.33
CA LEU A 453 16.43 11.18 1.76
C LEU A 453 17.64 11.48 2.63
N LEU A 454 17.48 11.68 3.93
CA LEU A 454 18.59 12.02 4.81
C LEU A 454 19.59 10.86 4.91
N THR A 455 19.11 9.61 4.95
CA THR A 455 20.00 8.45 4.97
C THR A 455 20.80 8.35 3.66
N SER A 456 20.16 8.51 2.51
CA SER A 456 20.87 8.47 1.21
C SER A 456 21.87 9.63 1.05
N LEU A 457 21.52 10.84 1.50
CA LEU A 457 22.44 11.98 1.60
C LEU A 457 23.62 11.71 2.54
N ALA A 458 23.36 11.16 3.73
CA ALA A 458 24.39 10.85 4.72
C ALA A 458 25.40 9.81 4.19
N VAL A 459 24.92 8.77 3.51
CA VAL A 459 25.79 7.76 2.87
C VAL A 459 26.63 8.40 1.77
N ALA A 460 26.03 9.26 0.93
CA ALA A 460 26.74 9.97 -0.14
C ALA A 460 27.81 10.94 0.39
N LEU A 461 27.52 11.63 1.49
CA LEU A 461 28.48 12.50 2.19
C LEU A 461 29.63 11.71 2.79
N TRP A 462 29.33 10.61 3.47
CA TRP A 462 30.35 9.77 4.11
C TRP A 462 31.32 9.17 3.10
N ARG A 463 30.81 8.78 1.92
CA ARG A 463 31.63 8.26 0.82
C ARG A 463 32.32 9.34 -0.03
N ARG A 464 32.01 10.62 0.21
CA ARG A 464 32.49 11.76 -0.60
C ARG A 464 32.11 11.68 -2.09
N GLU A 465 31.05 10.95 -2.41
CA GLU A 465 30.52 10.77 -3.78
C GLU A 465 29.32 11.69 -4.07
N LEU A 466 29.00 12.62 -3.15
CA LEU A 466 27.85 13.52 -3.25
C LEU A 466 27.70 14.21 -4.62
N PRO A 467 28.74 14.79 -5.25
CA PRO A 467 28.57 15.45 -6.55
C PRO A 467 28.09 14.49 -7.64
N GLN A 468 28.64 13.27 -7.66
CA GLN A 468 28.31 12.22 -8.63
C GLN A 468 26.91 11.65 -8.38
N PHE A 469 26.56 11.46 -7.09
CA PHE A 469 25.23 11.04 -6.67
C PHE A 469 24.18 12.10 -7.01
N TRP A 470 24.48 13.38 -6.80
CA TRP A 470 23.57 14.50 -7.02
C TRP A 470 23.27 14.72 -8.52
N SER A 471 24.30 14.71 -9.38
CA SER A 471 24.14 14.97 -10.82
C SER A 471 23.71 13.72 -11.60
N GLY A 472 24.00 12.51 -11.11
CA GLY A 472 23.84 11.28 -11.89
C GLY A 472 24.77 11.19 -13.11
N SER A 473 25.65 12.16 -13.31
CA SER A 473 26.61 12.25 -14.42
C SER A 473 28.04 12.14 -13.87
N GLY A 474 28.68 11.00 -14.12
CA GLY A 474 30.05 10.75 -13.69
C GLY A 474 30.72 9.47 -14.21
N PHE A 475 30.02 8.61 -14.96
CA PHE A 475 30.60 7.35 -15.42
C PHE A 475 30.37 7.14 -16.92
N VAL A 476 31.10 7.92 -17.71
CA VAL A 476 31.78 7.33 -18.86
C VAL A 476 33.19 7.08 -18.35
N PRO A 477 33.62 5.83 -18.09
CA PRO A 477 35.05 5.57 -18.13
C PRO A 477 35.48 6.00 -19.52
N ALA A 478 36.31 7.03 -19.62
CA ALA A 478 37.16 7.17 -20.78
C ALA A 478 38.02 5.90 -20.79
N ILE A 479 37.50 4.83 -21.40
CA ILE A 479 38.37 3.89 -22.08
C ILE A 479 38.95 4.74 -23.20
N ALA A 480 40.05 5.42 -22.88
CA ALA A 480 40.99 5.87 -23.87
C ALA A 480 41.42 4.58 -24.58
N LEU A 481 40.69 4.23 -25.64
CA LEU A 481 41.31 3.54 -26.76
C LEU A 481 42.43 4.47 -27.19
N ALA A 482 43.64 4.17 -26.70
CA ALA A 482 44.84 4.65 -27.34
C ALA A 482 44.67 4.32 -28.84
N PRO A 483 44.74 5.31 -29.74
CA PRO A 483 44.65 5.03 -31.16
C PRO A 483 45.80 4.11 -31.50
N ILE A 484 45.51 2.85 -31.84
CA ILE A 484 46.47 2.02 -32.54
C ILE A 484 46.61 2.67 -33.92
N ASN A 485 47.69 3.41 -34.10
CA ASN A 485 48.03 4.09 -35.32
C ASN A 485 48.50 3.02 -36.34
N CYS A 486 47.56 2.30 -36.95
CA CYS A 486 47.86 1.43 -38.07
C CYS A 486 48.00 2.28 -39.33
N THR A 487 49.20 2.80 -39.56
CA THR A 487 49.62 3.26 -40.89
C THR A 487 51.11 3.01 -41.05
N GLN A 488 51.45 1.78 -41.41
CA GLN A 488 52.64 1.53 -42.22
C GLN A 488 52.24 0.61 -43.36
N THR A 489 52.15 1.24 -44.53
CA THR A 489 52.13 0.62 -45.84
C THR A 489 53.39 -0.24 -46.00
N ALA A 490 53.23 -1.52 -46.32
CA ALA A 490 54.30 -2.33 -46.89
C ALA A 490 53.79 -2.90 -48.23
N ALA A 491 54.40 -2.45 -49.32
CA ALA A 491 54.27 -3.07 -50.63
C ALA A 491 55.08 -4.39 -50.68
N PRO A 492 54.72 -5.34 -51.55
CA PRO A 492 55.30 -6.69 -51.57
C PRO A 492 56.64 -6.74 -52.33
N PRO A 493 57.44 -7.79 -52.10
CA PRO A 493 57.65 -8.71 -53.22
C PRO A 493 57.72 -10.20 -52.85
N THR A 494 57.35 -11.01 -53.85
CA THR A 494 57.47 -12.46 -53.99
C THR A 494 58.90 -12.87 -54.36
N GLU A 495 59.43 -13.97 -53.79
CA GLU A 495 60.09 -15.11 -54.47
C GLU A 495 60.78 -16.06 -53.46
N GLU A 496 60.65 -17.37 -53.67
CA GLU A 496 61.19 -18.51 -52.89
C GLU A 496 62.68 -18.82 -53.24
N PRO A 497 63.28 -20.00 -52.88
CA PRO A 497 63.79 -20.41 -51.56
C PRO A 497 65.26 -20.88 -51.62
N THR A 498 66.04 -20.90 -50.53
CA THR A 498 67.20 -21.82 -50.43
C THR A 498 67.64 -22.14 -49.00
N ASN A 499 67.89 -23.43 -48.79
CA ASN A 499 68.50 -24.11 -47.64
C ASN A 499 69.78 -23.46 -47.10
N GLN A 500 70.01 -23.59 -45.79
CA GLN A 500 71.20 -24.27 -45.26
C GLN A 500 71.08 -24.49 -43.74
N SER A 501 71.15 -25.77 -43.37
CA SER A 501 71.45 -26.30 -42.05
C SER A 501 72.96 -26.18 -41.80
N GLU A 502 73.37 -25.84 -40.59
CA GLU A 502 74.63 -26.32 -40.03
C GLU A 502 74.59 -26.39 -38.50
N ASP A 503 75.25 -27.44 -38.02
CA ASP A 503 75.12 -28.14 -36.75
C ASP A 503 76.01 -27.58 -35.63
N THR A 504 75.86 -28.22 -34.45
CA THR A 504 76.87 -28.42 -33.38
C THR A 504 77.02 -27.27 -32.36
N GLN A 505 77.07 -27.49 -31.03
CA GLN A 505 77.52 -28.67 -30.29
C GLN A 505 77.16 -28.54 -28.78
N GLU A 506 76.67 -29.65 -28.19
CA GLU A 506 76.94 -30.22 -26.83
C GLU A 506 76.82 -29.33 -25.56
N THR A 507 76.38 -29.76 -24.37
CA THR A 507 76.33 -31.09 -23.73
C THR A 507 75.37 -31.04 -22.52
N SER A 508 74.60 -32.12 -22.30
CA SER A 508 73.95 -32.48 -21.03
C SER A 508 75.00 -33.14 -20.08
N PRO A 509 74.77 -33.36 -18.75
CA PRO A 509 73.76 -34.30 -18.27
C PRO A 509 73.03 -33.96 -16.93
N THR A 510 71.75 -34.34 -16.88
CA THR A 510 71.12 -35.24 -15.89
C THR A 510 71.65 -35.29 -14.44
N THR A 511 70.79 -35.05 -13.44
CA THR A 511 70.08 -36.06 -12.59
C THR A 511 69.86 -35.59 -11.12
N LYS A 512 68.58 -35.54 -10.70
CA LYS A 512 67.95 -35.99 -9.43
C LYS A 512 68.47 -35.58 -8.02
N LYS A 513 67.45 -35.30 -7.19
CA LYS A 513 67.18 -35.66 -5.77
C LYS A 513 67.44 -34.63 -4.66
N GLU A 514 66.33 -34.23 -4.04
CA GLU A 514 66.02 -34.24 -2.59
C GLU A 514 67.20 -34.44 -1.62
N GLU A 515 67.41 -33.51 -0.66
CA GLU A 515 66.90 -33.63 0.72
C GLU A 515 67.29 -32.43 1.61
N HIS A 516 66.56 -32.33 2.70
CA HIS A 516 66.45 -31.28 3.72
C HIS A 516 67.55 -31.36 4.80
N LYS A 517 68.07 -30.22 5.30
CA LYS A 517 68.43 -29.92 6.72
C LYS A 517 69.06 -28.52 6.82
N LEU A 518 68.48 -27.51 7.48
CA LEU A 518 68.22 -27.26 8.91
C LEU A 518 69.40 -26.55 9.63
N ASP A 519 69.04 -25.41 10.24
CA ASP A 519 69.54 -24.76 11.48
C ASP A 519 70.40 -23.48 11.48
N GLN A 520 70.07 -22.68 12.51
CA GLN A 520 70.52 -21.37 13.02
C GLN A 520 69.69 -20.17 12.53
N ASN A 521 68.92 -19.45 13.36
CA ASN A 521 68.74 -19.44 14.82
C ASN A 521 67.42 -18.72 15.17
#